data_AF-A0A2Z5ZDY6-F1
#
_entry.id   AF-A0A2Z5ZDY6-F1
#
_cell.length_a   1.000
_cell.length_b   1.000
_cell.length_c   1.000
_cell.angle_alpha   90.00
_cell.angle_beta   90.00
_cell.angle_gamma   90.00
#
_symmetry.space_group_name_H-M   'P 1'
#
loop_
_entity.id
_entity.type
_entity.pdbx_description
1 polymer ?
#
loop_
_entity_poly.entity_id
_entity_poly.type
_entity_poly.pdbx_seq_one_letter_code
_entity_poly.pdbx_strand_id
1 'polypeptide(L)'
;MLAAGMTARGVMAELTGRSTGYSHGKGGSMHMFSREKNFYGGHGIVGAQVALGIGLAFANKYRETDEVSIAYFGDGAANQGQVYESFNLAALHKLPCIFVIENNLYGMGTSVERASASHELWRNGEPWGIPGKRVDGMDIAAVHDAALEAVAHCRAGKGPYLLEMMTYRYRGHSMSDPAKYRKREEVDTIRKTRDPIDHVRTILLDAGVTEESLRTIEADVKAVVNDSAEFAQTSPEPDPAELYTDVLLEA
;
A
#
# COMPACT_ATOMS: atom_id res chain seq x y z
N MET A 1 4.41 -5.22 -1.04
CA MET A 1 5.66 -6.01 -1.09
C MET A 1 5.46 -7.39 -1.67
N LEU A 2 4.68 -8.28 -1.05
CA LEU A 2 4.44 -9.64 -1.60
C LEU A 2 3.87 -9.59 -3.04
N ALA A 3 2.87 -8.73 -3.27
CA ALA A 3 2.31 -8.49 -4.60
C ALA A 3 3.31 -7.87 -5.61
N ALA A 4 4.42 -7.27 -5.13
CA ALA A 4 5.50 -6.75 -5.97
C ALA A 4 6.60 -7.81 -6.23
N GLY A 5 6.37 -9.08 -5.87
CA GLY A 5 7.30 -10.19 -6.11
C GLY A 5 8.40 -10.33 -5.05
N MET A 6 8.26 -9.67 -3.90
CA MET A 6 9.16 -9.86 -2.76
C MET A 6 8.77 -11.12 -1.99
N THR A 7 9.75 -11.90 -1.52
CA THR A 7 9.53 -13.13 -0.74
C THR A 7 9.07 -12.84 0.68
N ALA A 8 8.22 -13.72 1.23
CA ALA A 8 7.78 -13.66 2.61
C ALA A 8 8.94 -13.81 3.62
N ARG A 9 9.97 -14.61 3.27
CA ARG A 9 11.21 -14.75 4.07
C ARG A 9 11.85 -13.40 4.37
N GLY A 10 12.12 -12.61 3.33
CA GLY A 10 12.76 -11.29 3.51
C GLY A 10 11.87 -10.30 4.27
N VAL A 11 10.54 -10.36 4.07
CA VAL A 11 9.60 -9.51 4.81
C VAL A 11 9.61 -9.86 6.29
N MET A 12 9.47 -11.16 6.61
CA MET A 12 9.45 -11.64 8.00
C MET A 12 10.79 -11.38 8.70
N ALA A 13 11.91 -11.62 8.03
CA ALA A 13 13.24 -11.33 8.55
C ALA A 13 13.43 -9.85 8.91
N GLU A 14 12.93 -8.93 8.07
CA GLU A 14 13.00 -7.50 8.38
C GLU A 14 12.07 -7.12 9.55
N LEU A 15 10.86 -7.69 9.62
CA LEU A 15 9.94 -7.45 10.75
C LEU A 15 10.53 -7.90 12.10
N THR A 16 11.38 -8.92 12.09
CA THR A 16 12.06 -9.43 13.29
C THR A 16 13.48 -8.89 13.47
N GLY A 17 13.87 -7.87 12.69
CA GLY A 17 15.15 -7.17 12.85
C GLY A 17 16.37 -8.05 12.50
N ARG A 18 16.26 -8.93 11.51
CA ARG A 18 17.34 -9.82 11.08
C ARG A 18 18.11 -9.23 9.90
N SER A 19 19.41 -9.54 9.82
CA SER A 19 20.32 -9.07 8.76
C SER A 19 19.92 -9.50 7.34
N THR A 20 19.15 -10.58 7.22
CA THR A 20 18.61 -11.11 5.96
C THR A 20 17.31 -10.42 5.52
N GLY A 21 16.84 -9.43 6.28
CA GLY A 21 15.74 -8.56 5.90
C GLY A 21 16.09 -7.63 4.73
N TYR A 22 15.07 -7.06 4.08
CA TYR A 22 15.23 -6.18 2.91
C TYR A 22 16.00 -4.88 3.18
N SER A 23 16.13 -4.50 4.44
CA SER A 23 16.86 -3.32 4.90
C SER A 23 17.84 -3.70 6.01
N HIS A 24 18.36 -4.92 5.94
CA HIS A 24 19.36 -5.47 6.85
C HIS A 24 18.94 -5.44 8.33
N GLY A 25 17.63 -5.50 8.61
CA GLY A 25 17.08 -5.44 9.96
C GLY A 25 17.05 -4.04 10.58
N LYS A 26 17.42 -2.99 9.82
CA LYS A 26 17.47 -1.60 10.27
C LYS A 26 16.12 -0.88 10.11
N GLY A 27 15.31 -1.32 9.14
CA GLY A 27 14.11 -0.61 8.71
C GLY A 27 12.83 -1.05 9.42
N GLY A 28 12.77 -2.30 9.86
CA GLY A 28 11.59 -2.85 10.52
C GLY A 28 10.32 -2.76 9.66
N SER A 29 9.15 -2.66 10.30
CA SER A 29 7.85 -2.66 9.60
C SER A 29 7.58 -1.43 8.73
N MET A 30 8.25 -0.32 8.99
CA MET A 30 7.93 0.98 8.39
C MET A 30 8.90 1.42 7.29
N HIS A 31 10.07 0.76 7.14
CA HIS A 31 11.14 1.23 6.25
C HIS A 31 11.68 0.18 5.28
N MET A 32 10.88 -0.82 4.93
CA MET A 32 11.28 -1.81 3.93
C MET A 32 11.31 -1.23 2.51
N PHE A 33 12.36 -1.55 1.77
CA PHE A 33 12.65 -1.02 0.43
C PHE A 33 13.20 -2.12 -0.51
N SER A 34 12.95 -2.02 -1.81
CA SER A 34 13.61 -2.85 -2.81
C SER A 34 13.71 -2.16 -4.17
N ARG A 35 14.93 -1.78 -4.56
CA ARG A 35 15.19 -1.26 -5.91
C ARG A 35 14.94 -2.30 -6.99
N GLU A 36 15.33 -3.55 -6.77
CA GLU A 36 15.17 -4.64 -7.74
C GLU A 36 13.70 -4.88 -8.10
N LYS A 37 12.80 -4.76 -7.12
CA LYS A 37 11.36 -4.93 -7.32
C LYS A 37 10.61 -3.61 -7.56
N ASN A 38 11.33 -2.50 -7.79
CA ASN A 38 10.76 -1.16 -7.91
C ASN A 38 9.80 -0.80 -6.76
N PHE A 39 10.11 -1.28 -5.55
CA PHE A 39 9.34 -0.99 -4.35
C PHE A 39 10.08 0.07 -3.53
N TYR A 40 9.63 1.32 -3.69
CA TYR A 40 10.22 2.49 -3.03
C TYR A 40 9.49 2.88 -1.74
N GLY A 41 8.74 1.95 -1.14
CA GLY A 41 8.08 2.18 0.13
C GLY A 41 9.06 2.34 1.28
N GLY A 42 8.53 2.61 2.48
CA GLY A 42 9.34 2.67 3.68
C GLY A 42 9.48 4.05 4.32
N HIS A 43 8.36 4.76 4.53
CA HIS A 43 8.38 6.13 5.06
C HIS A 43 7.64 6.21 6.39
N GLY A 44 8.36 6.59 7.44
CA GLY A 44 7.78 6.85 8.77
C GLY A 44 7.03 8.19 8.85
N ILE A 45 7.28 9.10 7.90
CA ILE A 45 6.60 10.39 7.82
C ILE A 45 5.34 10.25 6.98
N VAL A 46 4.20 10.54 7.59
CA VAL A 46 2.87 10.42 6.98
C VAL A 46 2.77 11.29 5.73
N GLY A 47 2.50 10.66 4.59
CA GLY A 47 2.31 11.33 3.29
C GLY A 47 3.59 11.62 2.50
N ALA A 48 4.78 11.36 3.07
CA ALA A 48 6.05 11.68 2.41
C ALA A 48 6.27 10.90 1.11
N GLN A 49 5.72 9.69 1.02
CA GLN A 49 5.77 8.85 -0.17
C GLN A 49 5.09 9.47 -1.39
N VAL A 50 4.16 10.41 -1.20
CA VAL A 50 3.44 11.05 -2.31
C VAL A 50 4.37 11.95 -3.11
N ALA A 51 5.17 12.76 -2.42
CA ALA A 51 6.19 13.61 -3.04
C ALA A 51 7.29 12.77 -3.71
N LEU A 52 7.72 11.66 -3.09
CA LEU A 52 8.66 10.74 -3.71
C LEU A 52 8.06 10.08 -4.97
N GLY A 53 6.80 9.66 -4.89
CA GLY A 53 6.08 9.02 -5.99
C GLY A 53 6.02 9.90 -7.24
N ILE A 54 5.77 11.21 -7.09
CA ILE A 54 5.81 12.13 -8.24
C ILE A 54 7.23 12.35 -8.77
N GLY A 55 8.26 12.29 -7.92
CA GLY A 55 9.66 12.34 -8.35
C GLY A 55 10.04 11.13 -9.22
N LEU A 56 9.59 9.93 -8.85
CA LEU A 56 9.73 8.73 -9.67
C LEU A 56 8.95 8.86 -10.99
N ALA A 57 7.72 9.37 -10.96
CA ALA A 57 6.94 9.63 -12.16
C ALA A 57 7.62 10.64 -13.10
N PHE A 58 8.23 11.67 -12.54
CA PHE A 58 9.04 12.63 -13.29
C PHE A 58 10.25 11.95 -13.94
N ALA A 59 10.95 11.08 -13.20
CA ALA A 59 12.09 10.35 -13.74
C ALA A 59 11.68 9.41 -14.90
N ASN A 60 10.54 8.72 -14.78
CA ASN A 60 9.98 7.87 -15.84
C ASN A 60 9.68 8.70 -17.09
N LYS A 61 9.01 9.84 -16.91
CA LYS A 61 8.72 10.77 -18.01
C LYS A 61 9.99 11.32 -18.65
N TYR A 62 10.95 11.75 -17.85
CA TYR A 62 12.22 12.34 -18.32
C TYR A 62 13.07 11.33 -19.11
N ARG A 63 13.00 10.05 -18.73
CA ARG A 63 13.70 8.94 -19.40
C ARG A 63 12.89 8.27 -20.50
N GLU A 64 11.67 8.76 -20.76
CA GLU A 64 10.75 8.22 -21.77
C GLU A 64 10.44 6.73 -21.56
N THR A 65 10.30 6.28 -20.30
CA THR A 65 9.86 4.92 -19.99
C THR A 65 8.33 4.82 -19.98
N ASP A 66 7.80 3.61 -20.20
CA ASP A 66 6.36 3.31 -20.10
C ASP A 66 5.92 2.94 -18.66
N GLU A 67 6.73 3.34 -17.68
CA GLU A 67 6.50 3.03 -16.27
C GLU A 67 5.60 4.07 -15.60
N VAL A 68 4.67 3.59 -14.78
CA VAL A 68 3.76 4.41 -13.99
C VAL A 68 4.15 4.30 -12.52
N SER A 69 4.33 5.44 -11.86
CA SER A 69 4.57 5.48 -10.42
C SER A 69 3.24 5.39 -9.66
N ILE A 70 3.17 4.53 -8.65
CA ILE A 70 1.96 4.35 -7.83
C ILE A 70 2.27 4.73 -6.38
N ALA A 71 1.62 5.79 -5.90
CA ALA A 71 1.78 6.29 -4.54
C ALA A 71 0.58 5.88 -3.68
N TYR A 72 0.80 4.94 -2.76
CA TYR A 72 -0.21 4.47 -1.79
C TYR A 72 -0.14 5.28 -0.50
N PHE A 73 -1.28 5.73 0.01
CA PHE A 73 -1.39 6.45 1.28
C PHE A 73 -2.80 6.34 1.88
N GLY A 74 -2.91 6.48 3.20
CA GLY A 74 -4.20 6.39 3.89
C GLY A 74 -4.99 7.70 3.86
N ASP A 75 -6.26 7.63 4.25
CA ASP A 75 -7.16 8.78 4.40
C ASP A 75 -6.61 9.90 5.30
N GLY A 76 -5.96 9.55 6.42
CA GLY A 76 -5.30 10.53 7.28
C GLY A 76 -4.12 11.24 6.61
N ALA A 77 -3.39 10.54 5.74
CA ALA A 77 -2.25 11.11 5.01
C ALA A 77 -2.70 12.06 3.88
N ALA A 78 -3.88 11.84 3.31
CA ALA A 78 -4.44 12.66 2.24
C ALA A 78 -4.64 14.13 2.63
N ASN A 79 -4.66 14.45 3.93
CA ASN A 79 -4.80 15.82 4.44
C ASN A 79 -3.47 16.56 4.63
N GLN A 80 -2.33 15.93 4.36
CA GLN A 80 -1.02 16.57 4.52
C GLN A 80 -0.78 17.59 3.40
N GLY A 81 -0.22 18.76 3.72
CA GLY A 81 0.05 19.83 2.75
C GLY A 81 0.86 19.37 1.54
N GLN A 82 1.90 18.57 1.77
CA GLN A 82 2.75 17.99 0.71
C GLN A 82 1.99 17.14 -0.32
N VAL A 83 0.83 16.58 0.04
CA VAL A 83 0.01 15.80 -0.91
C VAL A 83 -0.62 16.73 -1.94
N TYR A 84 -1.16 17.86 -1.51
CA TYR A 84 -1.75 18.86 -2.40
C TYR A 84 -0.69 19.55 -3.28
N GLU A 85 0.48 19.85 -2.71
CA GLU A 85 1.64 20.32 -3.49
C GLU A 85 2.05 19.30 -4.56
N SER A 86 2.00 18.01 -4.22
CA SER A 86 2.31 16.93 -5.16
C SER A 86 1.28 16.81 -6.28
N PHE A 87 -0.02 16.98 -5.98
CA PHE A 87 -1.07 17.03 -7.00
C PHE A 87 -0.82 18.16 -8.00
N ASN A 88 -0.50 19.36 -7.50
CA ASN A 88 -0.19 20.50 -8.34
C ASN A 88 0.97 20.22 -9.31
N LEU A 89 2.10 19.72 -8.79
CA LEU A 89 3.29 19.43 -9.61
C LEU A 89 3.04 18.29 -10.59
N ALA A 90 2.35 17.24 -10.17
CA ALA A 90 2.04 16.11 -11.05
C ALA A 90 1.12 16.52 -12.20
N ALA A 91 0.11 17.34 -11.94
CA ALA A 91 -0.79 17.87 -12.95
C ALA A 91 -0.07 18.83 -13.91
N LEU A 92 0.69 19.81 -13.37
CA LEU A 92 1.46 20.78 -14.16
C LEU A 92 2.38 20.08 -15.17
N HIS A 93 3.07 19.05 -14.73
CA HIS A 93 4.00 18.30 -15.57
C HIS A 93 3.38 17.10 -16.27
N LYS A 94 2.07 16.85 -16.16
CA LYS A 94 1.38 15.67 -16.71
C LYS A 94 2.15 14.37 -16.42
N LEU A 95 2.47 14.14 -15.16
CA LEU A 95 3.31 13.01 -14.74
C LEU A 95 2.51 11.69 -14.76
N PRO A 96 3.12 10.56 -15.15
CA PRO A 96 2.49 9.24 -15.11
C PRO A 96 2.47 8.72 -13.67
N CYS A 97 1.61 9.29 -12.82
CA CYS A 97 1.48 8.96 -11.41
C CYS A 97 0.04 8.61 -11.03
N ILE A 98 -0.15 7.48 -10.38
CA ILE A 98 -1.44 7.11 -9.77
C ILE A 98 -1.33 7.31 -8.27
N PHE A 99 -2.21 8.16 -7.74
CA PHE A 99 -2.40 8.34 -6.32
C PHE A 99 -3.48 7.38 -5.84
N VAL A 100 -3.16 6.51 -4.88
CA VAL A 100 -4.10 5.53 -4.32
C VAL A 100 -4.32 5.84 -2.85
N ILE A 101 -5.52 6.33 -2.53
CA ILE A 101 -5.97 6.56 -1.17
C ILE A 101 -6.61 5.27 -0.65
N GLU A 102 -5.98 4.61 0.31
CA GLU A 102 -6.56 3.49 1.06
C GLU A 102 -7.42 4.06 2.19
N ASN A 103 -8.67 4.40 1.87
CA ASN A 103 -9.60 4.98 2.83
C ASN A 103 -10.24 3.90 3.70
N ASN A 104 -9.69 3.71 4.89
CA ASN A 104 -10.22 2.78 5.89
C ASN A 104 -11.11 3.47 6.95
N LEU A 105 -11.51 4.71 6.66
CA LEU A 105 -12.35 5.60 7.46
C LEU A 105 -11.67 6.25 8.68
N TYR A 106 -10.44 5.85 9.05
CA TYR A 106 -9.78 6.30 10.28
C TYR A 106 -8.25 6.54 10.15
N GLY A 107 -7.84 7.79 10.30
CA GLY A 107 -6.47 8.19 10.62
C GLY A 107 -6.15 7.94 12.09
N MET A 108 -5.51 6.81 12.40
CA MET A 108 -5.38 6.28 13.77
C MET A 108 -6.77 6.13 14.41
N GLY A 109 -7.21 7.10 15.22
CA GLY A 109 -8.53 7.14 15.86
C GLY A 109 -9.43 8.30 15.41
N THR A 110 -8.95 9.17 14.52
CA THR A 110 -9.72 10.28 13.97
C THR A 110 -10.45 9.79 12.72
N SER A 111 -11.79 9.89 12.71
CA SER A 111 -12.60 9.50 11.57
C SER A 111 -12.45 10.51 10.43
N VAL A 112 -12.57 10.07 9.16
CA VAL A 112 -12.55 10.96 7.99
C VAL A 112 -13.53 12.13 8.13
N GLU A 113 -14.74 11.85 8.61
CA GLU A 113 -15.79 12.85 8.88
C GLU A 113 -15.36 14.00 9.83
N ARG A 114 -14.33 13.78 10.64
CA ARG A 114 -13.80 14.78 11.59
C ARG A 114 -12.42 15.30 11.17
N ALA A 115 -11.79 14.68 10.18
CA ALA A 115 -10.40 14.94 9.81
C ALA A 115 -10.27 15.90 8.62
N SER A 116 -11.29 16.01 7.77
CA SER A 116 -11.24 16.82 6.56
C SER A 116 -12.55 17.54 6.29
N ALA A 117 -12.47 18.69 5.62
CA ALA A 117 -13.62 19.36 5.03
C ALA A 117 -14.06 18.71 3.71
N SER A 118 -13.17 17.94 3.07
CA SER A 118 -13.50 17.12 1.92
C SER A 118 -13.80 15.69 2.38
N HIS A 119 -15.05 15.27 2.20
CA HIS A 119 -15.51 13.92 2.54
C HIS A 119 -15.39 12.94 1.38
N GLU A 120 -15.09 13.45 0.17
CA GLU A 120 -14.95 12.68 -1.06
C GLU A 120 -13.50 12.80 -1.53
N LEU A 121 -12.59 12.03 -0.93
CA LEU A 121 -11.16 12.25 -1.12
C LEU A 121 -10.72 12.03 -2.57
N TRP A 122 -11.42 11.17 -3.32
CA TRP A 122 -11.23 11.01 -4.77
C TRP A 122 -11.41 12.32 -5.57
N ARG A 123 -12.13 13.32 -5.04
CA ARG A 123 -12.30 14.63 -5.68
C ARG A 123 -11.21 15.64 -5.34
N ASN A 124 -10.31 15.30 -4.41
CA ASN A 124 -9.29 16.26 -3.97
C ASN A 124 -8.35 16.67 -5.10
N GLY A 125 -8.27 15.90 -6.20
CA GLY A 125 -7.52 16.26 -7.40
C GLY A 125 -8.20 17.28 -8.33
N GLU A 126 -9.50 17.56 -8.17
CA GLU A 126 -10.30 18.40 -9.06
C GLU A 126 -9.76 19.83 -9.27
N PRO A 127 -9.25 20.54 -8.24
CA PRO A 127 -8.68 21.87 -8.42
C PRO A 127 -7.51 21.94 -9.43
N TRP A 128 -6.85 20.80 -9.67
CA TRP A 128 -5.74 20.66 -10.63
C TRP A 128 -6.14 19.90 -11.90
N GLY A 129 -7.42 19.57 -12.07
CA GLY A 129 -7.93 18.81 -13.21
C GLY A 129 -7.49 17.34 -13.22
N ILE A 130 -7.10 16.78 -12.07
CA ILE A 130 -6.74 15.36 -11.95
C ILE A 130 -8.04 14.54 -11.87
N PRO A 131 -8.29 13.62 -12.80
CA PRO A 131 -9.44 12.74 -12.73
C PRO A 131 -9.37 11.83 -11.49
N GLY A 132 -10.52 11.67 -10.85
CA GLY A 132 -10.67 10.88 -9.64
C GLY A 132 -11.72 9.79 -9.78
N LYS A 133 -11.55 8.66 -9.11
CA LYS A 133 -12.57 7.60 -9.01
C LYS A 133 -12.61 7.01 -7.61
N ARG A 134 -13.81 6.94 -7.04
CA ARG A 134 -14.07 6.13 -5.83
C ARG A 134 -14.33 4.70 -6.23
N VAL A 135 -13.69 3.77 -5.54
CA VAL A 135 -13.71 2.34 -5.85
C VAL A 135 -14.06 1.59 -4.57
N ASP A 136 -14.88 0.55 -4.70
CA ASP A 136 -15.06 -0.40 -3.61
C ASP A 136 -13.76 -1.21 -3.46
N GLY A 137 -12.94 -0.84 -2.47
CA GLY A 137 -11.65 -1.49 -2.20
C GLY A 137 -11.79 -2.89 -1.61
N MET A 138 -13.01 -3.34 -1.33
CA MET A 138 -13.33 -4.68 -0.85
C MET A 138 -13.89 -5.58 -1.97
N ASP A 139 -13.91 -5.08 -3.22
CA ASP A 139 -14.25 -5.83 -4.42
C ASP A 139 -13.01 -5.90 -5.34
N ILE A 140 -12.43 -7.09 -5.47
CA ILE A 140 -11.18 -7.26 -6.24
C ILE A 140 -11.35 -6.95 -7.73
N ALA A 141 -12.52 -7.19 -8.30
CA ALA A 141 -12.78 -6.93 -9.71
C ALA A 141 -12.89 -5.43 -9.94
N ALA A 142 -13.60 -4.72 -9.06
CA ALA A 142 -13.67 -3.26 -9.11
C ALA A 142 -12.29 -2.60 -8.96
N VAL A 143 -11.45 -3.10 -8.05
CA VAL A 143 -10.06 -2.64 -7.87
C VAL A 143 -9.23 -2.89 -9.12
N HIS A 144 -9.32 -4.10 -9.70
CA HIS A 144 -8.60 -4.47 -10.92
C HIS A 144 -8.98 -3.56 -12.10
N ASP A 145 -10.27 -3.35 -12.35
CA ASP A 145 -10.75 -2.56 -13.47
C ASP A 145 -10.37 -1.07 -13.32
N ALA A 146 -10.48 -0.52 -12.11
CA ALA A 146 -10.04 0.84 -11.83
C ALA A 146 -8.53 1.02 -11.99
N ALA A 147 -7.73 0.01 -11.60
CA ALA A 147 -6.28 0.04 -11.79
C ALA A 147 -5.91 0.03 -13.28
N LEU A 148 -6.55 -0.82 -14.10
CA LEU A 148 -6.32 -0.85 -15.55
C LEU A 148 -6.66 0.50 -16.21
N GLU A 149 -7.80 1.10 -15.83
CA GLU A 149 -8.22 2.42 -16.32
C GLU A 149 -7.17 3.50 -15.99
N ALA A 150 -6.75 3.58 -14.72
CA ALA A 150 -5.79 4.59 -14.25
C ALA A 150 -4.40 4.41 -14.89
N VAL A 151 -3.93 3.16 -15.05
CA VAL A 151 -2.66 2.85 -15.71
C VAL A 151 -2.72 3.24 -17.19
N ALA A 152 -3.80 2.86 -17.89
CA ALA A 152 -3.98 3.23 -19.30
C ALA A 152 -4.05 4.76 -19.48
N HIS A 153 -4.71 5.48 -18.56
CA HIS A 153 -4.73 6.94 -18.55
C HIS A 153 -3.32 7.54 -18.44
N CYS A 154 -2.54 7.08 -17.46
CA CYS A 154 -1.19 7.59 -17.23
C CYS A 154 -0.26 7.29 -18.41
N ARG A 155 -0.28 6.06 -18.93
CA ARG A 155 0.53 5.64 -20.10
C ARG A 155 0.16 6.38 -21.38
N ALA A 156 -1.10 6.81 -21.52
CA ALA A 156 -1.53 7.66 -22.63
C ALA A 156 -1.04 9.12 -22.52
N GLY A 157 -0.23 9.47 -21.52
CA GLY A 157 0.33 10.81 -21.33
C GLY A 157 -0.69 11.85 -20.88
N LYS A 158 -1.85 11.42 -20.37
CA LYS A 158 -2.94 12.31 -19.95
C LYS A 158 -2.69 12.96 -18.57
N GLY A 159 -1.66 12.52 -17.88
CA GLY A 159 -1.26 13.03 -16.57
C GLY A 159 -1.61 12.07 -15.44
N PRO A 160 -1.67 12.56 -14.20
CA PRO A 160 -1.90 11.71 -13.04
C PRO A 160 -3.37 11.29 -12.90
N TYR A 161 -3.61 10.28 -12.06
CA TYR A 161 -4.96 9.78 -11.74
C TYR A 161 -5.10 9.58 -10.23
N LEU A 162 -6.28 9.86 -9.67
CA LEU A 162 -6.57 9.67 -8.25
C LEU A 162 -7.60 8.55 -8.04
N LEU A 163 -7.26 7.56 -7.22
CA LEU A 163 -8.15 6.47 -6.83
C LEU A 163 -8.38 6.51 -5.32
N GLU A 164 -9.63 6.46 -4.88
CA GLU A 164 -9.98 6.25 -3.48
C GLU A 164 -10.56 4.86 -3.30
N MET A 165 -9.79 4.00 -2.66
CA MET A 165 -10.17 2.62 -2.32
C MET A 165 -10.90 2.63 -0.98
N MET A 166 -12.22 2.49 -1.03
CA MET A 166 -13.04 2.38 0.16
C MET A 166 -12.85 0.99 0.78
N THR A 167 -12.21 0.92 1.94
CA THR A 167 -11.87 -0.32 2.63
C THR A 167 -12.13 -0.19 4.14
N TYR A 168 -11.69 -1.16 4.93
CA TYR A 168 -11.86 -1.12 6.37
C TYR A 168 -10.74 -1.83 7.13
N ARG A 169 -10.17 -1.17 8.15
CA ARG A 169 -9.07 -1.72 8.95
C ARG A 169 -9.61 -2.61 10.06
N TYR A 170 -9.54 -3.93 9.96
CA TYR A 170 -10.16 -4.79 10.98
C TYR A 170 -9.49 -4.84 12.36
N ARG A 171 -8.22 -4.43 12.47
CA ARG A 171 -7.46 -4.37 13.73
C ARG A 171 -7.25 -2.92 14.17
N GLY A 172 -6.75 -2.72 15.39
CA GLY A 172 -6.28 -1.41 15.83
C GLY A 172 -5.24 -0.83 14.87
N HIS A 173 -4.97 0.47 15.00
CA HIS A 173 -3.98 1.16 14.16
C HIS A 173 -2.59 0.52 14.23
N SER A 174 -2.23 0.00 15.41
CA SER A 174 -0.99 -0.71 15.67
C SER A 174 -1.24 -1.83 16.69
N MET A 175 -0.20 -2.62 16.99
CA MET A 175 -0.24 -3.66 18.03
C MET A 175 -0.62 -3.12 19.42
N SER A 176 -0.36 -1.84 19.69
CA SER A 176 -0.65 -1.19 20.97
C SER A 176 -1.97 -0.41 20.99
N ASP A 177 -2.68 -0.30 19.85
CA ASP A 177 -3.93 0.45 19.76
C ASP A 177 -5.14 -0.44 20.09
N PRO A 178 -5.87 -0.17 21.20
CA PRO A 178 -7.05 -0.93 21.58
C PRO A 178 -8.30 -0.62 20.74
N ALA A 179 -8.24 0.33 19.80
CA ALA A 179 -9.33 0.69 18.88
C ALA A 179 -10.63 1.17 19.54
N LYS A 180 -10.54 1.93 20.66
CA LYS A 180 -11.69 2.38 21.46
C LYS A 180 -12.59 3.44 20.79
N TYR A 181 -12.21 3.95 19.62
CA TYR A 181 -12.89 5.02 18.89
C TYR A 181 -13.96 4.52 17.89
N ARG A 182 -14.23 3.22 17.86
CA ARG A 182 -15.20 2.58 16.98
C ARG A 182 -15.88 1.41 17.67
N LYS A 183 -17.07 1.05 17.21
CA LYS A 183 -17.87 -0.01 17.82
C LYS A 183 -17.38 -1.37 17.35
N ARG A 184 -17.37 -2.36 18.24
CA ARG A 184 -16.99 -3.73 17.87
C ARG A 184 -17.96 -4.32 16.86
N GLU A 185 -19.24 -4.01 17.02
CA GLU A 185 -20.33 -4.45 16.15
C GLU A 185 -20.16 -3.95 14.71
N GLU A 186 -19.64 -2.74 14.53
CA GLU A 186 -19.34 -2.17 13.22
C GLU A 186 -18.25 -3.00 12.51
N VAL A 187 -17.14 -3.26 13.20
CA VAL A 187 -16.02 -4.07 12.66
C VAL A 187 -16.48 -5.48 12.32
N ASP A 188 -17.23 -6.11 13.23
CA ASP A 188 -17.72 -7.49 13.06
C ASP A 188 -18.73 -7.58 11.92
N THR A 189 -19.58 -6.57 11.72
CA THR A 189 -20.52 -6.51 10.61
C THR A 189 -19.77 -6.44 9.28
N ILE A 190 -18.85 -5.48 9.14
CA ILE A 190 -18.08 -5.30 7.90
C ILE A 190 -17.24 -6.54 7.60
N ARG A 191 -16.58 -7.13 8.59
CA ARG A 191 -15.82 -8.37 8.36
C ARG A 191 -16.72 -9.51 7.87
N LYS A 192 -17.92 -9.69 8.44
CA LYS A 192 -18.80 -10.80 8.03
C LYS A 192 -19.44 -10.61 6.66
N THR A 193 -19.67 -9.37 6.23
CA THR A 193 -20.45 -9.08 5.02
C THR A 193 -19.63 -8.54 3.86
N ARG A 194 -18.39 -8.10 4.11
CA ARG A 194 -17.57 -7.39 3.13
C ARG A 194 -16.13 -7.89 3.02
N ASP A 195 -15.74 -8.99 3.67
CA ASP A 195 -14.36 -9.48 3.58
C ASP A 195 -14.00 -9.83 2.11
N PRO A 196 -12.95 -9.20 1.54
CA PRO A 196 -12.59 -9.41 0.14
C PRO A 196 -12.08 -10.83 -0.11
N ILE A 197 -11.53 -11.53 0.89
CA ILE A 197 -11.06 -12.91 0.74
C ILE A 197 -12.26 -13.84 0.65
N ASP A 198 -13.26 -13.67 1.52
CA ASP A 198 -14.48 -14.47 1.48
C ASP A 198 -15.27 -14.20 0.18
N HIS A 199 -15.31 -12.94 -0.28
CA HIS A 199 -15.93 -12.59 -1.55
C HIS A 199 -15.24 -13.28 -2.74
N VAL A 200 -13.90 -13.25 -2.79
CA VAL A 200 -13.13 -13.95 -3.83
C VAL A 200 -13.33 -15.45 -3.77
N ARG A 201 -13.40 -16.04 -2.57
CA ARG A 201 -13.72 -17.47 -2.39
C ARG A 201 -15.05 -17.83 -3.05
N THR A 202 -16.11 -17.04 -2.81
CA THR A 202 -17.41 -17.25 -3.44
C THR A 202 -17.32 -17.16 -4.96
N ILE A 203 -16.65 -16.13 -5.51
CA ILE A 203 -16.47 -15.97 -6.97
C ILE A 203 -15.78 -17.19 -7.58
N LEU A 204 -14.72 -17.70 -6.94
CA LEU A 204 -13.97 -18.85 -7.44
C LEU A 204 -14.84 -20.12 -7.42
N LEU A 205 -15.62 -20.32 -6.36
CA LEU A 205 -16.53 -21.45 -6.24
C LEU A 205 -17.63 -21.45 -7.31
N ASP A 206 -18.25 -20.29 -7.52
CA ASP A 206 -19.26 -20.10 -8.54
C ASP A 206 -18.69 -20.31 -9.95
N ALA A 207 -17.40 -20.03 -10.15
CA ALA A 207 -16.65 -20.31 -11.38
C ALA A 207 -16.20 -21.79 -11.52
N GLY A 208 -16.53 -22.65 -10.55
CA GLY A 208 -16.24 -24.09 -10.58
C GLY A 208 -14.91 -24.51 -9.99
N VAL A 209 -14.18 -23.62 -9.29
CA VAL A 209 -13.02 -24.01 -8.48
C VAL A 209 -13.52 -24.84 -7.30
N THR A 210 -12.86 -25.97 -7.04
CA THR A 210 -13.31 -26.87 -5.98
C THR A 210 -12.79 -26.47 -4.61
N GLU A 211 -13.51 -26.87 -3.57
CA GLU A 211 -13.09 -26.70 -2.18
C GLU A 211 -11.76 -27.38 -1.86
N GLU A 212 -11.45 -28.48 -2.55
CA GLU A 212 -10.17 -29.15 -2.43
C GLU A 212 -9.03 -28.32 -3.03
N SER A 213 -9.27 -27.65 -4.16
CA SER A 213 -8.31 -26.73 -4.77
C SER A 213 -8.03 -25.53 -3.85
N LEU A 214 -9.08 -24.97 -3.23
CA LEU A 214 -8.92 -23.86 -2.27
C LEU A 214 -8.16 -24.29 -1.01
N ARG A 215 -8.49 -25.47 -0.44
CA ARG A 215 -7.74 -26.05 0.68
C ARG A 215 -6.26 -26.27 0.35
N THR A 216 -5.97 -26.69 -0.88
CA THR A 216 -4.59 -26.86 -1.36
C THR A 216 -3.85 -25.52 -1.33
N ILE A 217 -4.45 -24.45 -1.88
CA ILE A 217 -3.87 -23.10 -1.86
C ILE A 217 -3.65 -22.61 -0.42
N GLU A 218 -4.64 -22.81 0.47
CA GLU A 218 -4.51 -22.45 1.89
C GLU A 218 -3.35 -23.19 2.56
N ALA A 219 -3.17 -24.49 2.27
CA ALA A 219 -2.06 -25.29 2.78
C ALA A 219 -0.69 -24.81 2.26
N ASP A 220 -0.60 -24.49 0.97
CA ASP A 220 0.62 -23.97 0.36
C ASP A 220 1.01 -22.61 0.95
N VAL A 221 0.06 -21.69 1.11
CA VAL A 221 0.29 -20.40 1.74
C VAL A 221 0.72 -20.58 3.20
N LYS A 222 0.10 -21.51 3.94
CA LYS A 222 0.50 -21.82 5.31
C LYS A 222 1.94 -22.36 5.39
N ALA A 223 2.34 -23.20 4.44
CA ALA A 223 3.72 -23.67 4.35
C ALA A 223 4.71 -22.52 4.10
N VAL A 224 4.39 -21.60 3.19
CA VAL A 224 5.20 -20.39 2.93
C VAL A 224 5.32 -19.51 4.18
N VAL A 225 4.23 -19.31 4.92
CA VAL A 225 4.24 -18.51 6.15
C VAL A 225 5.10 -19.18 7.24
N ASN A 226 4.93 -20.48 7.46
CA ASN A 226 5.73 -21.22 8.45
C ASN A 226 7.22 -21.18 8.10
N ASP A 227 7.55 -21.41 6.83
CA ASP A 227 8.92 -21.31 6.31
C ASP A 227 9.52 -19.92 6.53
N SER A 228 8.74 -18.86 6.26
CA SER A 228 9.21 -17.48 6.50
C SER A 228 9.47 -17.19 7.98
N ALA A 229 8.66 -17.75 8.87
CA ALA A 229 8.83 -17.61 10.32
C ALA A 229 10.07 -18.37 10.81
N GLU A 230 10.27 -19.61 10.37
CA GLU A 230 11.46 -20.40 10.70
C GLU A 230 12.74 -19.74 10.17
N PHE A 231 12.71 -19.28 8.91
CA PHE A 231 13.81 -18.55 8.30
C PHE A 231 14.18 -17.30 9.11
N ALA A 232 13.19 -16.50 9.53
CA ALA A 232 13.40 -15.30 10.32
C ALA A 232 13.87 -15.60 11.76
N GLN A 233 13.49 -16.74 12.34
CA GLN A 233 13.95 -17.14 13.68
C GLN A 233 15.40 -17.65 13.67
N THR A 234 15.81 -18.31 12.59
CA THR A 234 17.14 -18.91 12.43
C THR A 234 18.15 -17.97 11.73
N SER A 235 17.66 -16.89 11.11
CA SER A 235 18.51 -15.85 10.52
C SER A 235 19.30 -15.09 11.59
N PRO A 236 20.56 -14.71 11.32
CA PRO A 236 21.38 -14.00 12.27
C PRO A 236 20.89 -12.57 12.50
N GLU A 237 21.09 -12.09 13.73
CA GLU A 237 21.00 -10.67 14.04
C GLU A 237 22.04 -9.87 13.24
N PRO A 238 21.77 -8.59 12.92
CA PRO A 238 22.78 -7.70 12.35
C PRO A 238 24.01 -7.61 13.26
N ASP A 239 25.21 -7.62 12.67
CA ASP A 239 26.42 -7.30 13.41
C ASP A 239 26.32 -5.86 13.95
N PRO A 240 26.70 -5.57 15.21
CA PRO A 240 26.68 -4.20 15.74
C PRO A 240 27.40 -3.16 14.86
N ALA A 241 28.38 -3.56 14.04
CA ALA A 241 29.05 -2.69 13.08
C ALA A 241 28.09 -2.11 12.01
N GLU A 242 26.95 -2.77 11.74
CA GLU A 242 25.90 -2.30 10.83
C GLU A 242 25.27 -0.96 11.24
N LEU A 243 25.43 -0.55 12.50
CA LEU A 243 25.00 0.79 12.96
C LEU A 243 25.74 1.94 12.26
N TYR A 244 26.93 1.68 11.72
CA TYR A 244 27.80 2.68 11.13
C TYR A 244 27.85 2.61 9.59
N THR A 245 27.16 1.65 8.99
CA THR A 245 27.08 1.48 7.53
C THR A 245 25.82 2.15 6.97
N ASP A 246 25.81 2.44 5.67
CA ASP A 246 24.69 3.02 4.92
C ASP A 246 24.22 4.43 5.36
N VAL A 247 24.97 5.10 6.24
CA VAL A 247 24.73 6.51 6.60
C VAL A 247 25.20 7.45 5.48
N LEU A 248 26.32 7.10 4.85
CA LEU A 248 26.94 7.78 3.72
C LEU A 248 27.36 6.74 2.67
N LEU A 249 27.67 7.21 1.45
CA LEU A 249 28.08 6.34 0.34
C LEU A 249 29.46 5.67 0.57
N GLU A 250 30.33 6.37 1.30
CA GLU A 250 31.62 5.87 1.80
C GLU A 250 31.56 5.93 3.33
N ALA A 251 31.89 4.83 4.01
CA ALA A 251 32.01 4.75 5.47
C ALA A 251 33.46 4.97 5.91
#